data_AF-A0A318XPG9-F1
#
_entry.id   AF-A0A318XPG9-F1
#
_cell.length_a   1.000
_cell.length_b   1.000
_cell.length_c   1.000
_cell.angle_alpha   90.00
_cell.angle_beta   90.00
_cell.angle_gamma   90.00
#
_symmetry.space_group_name_H-M   'P 1'
#
loop_
_entity.id
_entity.type
_entity.pdbx_description
1 polymer ?
#
loop_
_entity_poly.entity_id
_entity_poly.type
_entity_poly.pdbx_seq_one_letter_code
_entity_poly.pdbx_strand_id
1 'polypeptide(L)' 'MLLRQGTAEVNNKILLESIKSDIQLQLKELGVTTSGINVEMNSKNISLNIGIRCLSRRLRQLQFNAN' A
#
# COMPACT_ATOMS: atom_id res chain seq x y z
N MET A 1 -30.23 0.84 -14.14
CA MET A 1 -29.12 0.30 -13.32
C MET A 1 -27.86 1.19 -13.27
N LEU A 2 -27.85 2.40 -13.87
CA LEU A 2 -26.65 3.26 -13.98
C LEU A 2 -26.21 4.00 -12.71
N LEU A 3 -27.13 4.27 -11.77
CA LEU A 3 -26.80 5.06 -10.55
C LEU A 3 -25.91 4.31 -9.54
N ARG A 4 -25.96 2.96 -9.53
CA ARG A 4 -25.21 2.14 -8.56
C ARG A 4 -23.73 1.99 -8.91
N GLN A 5 -23.35 2.12 -10.19
CA GLN A 5 -21.97 2.04 -10.63
C GLN A 5 -21.15 3.23 -10.15
N GLY A 6 -21.69 4.45 -10.26
CA GLY A 6 -21.00 5.66 -9.79
C GLY A 6 -20.73 5.64 -8.28
N THR A 7 -21.66 5.11 -7.47
CA THR A 7 -21.46 4.98 -6.02
C THR A 7 -20.42 3.91 -5.66
N ALA A 8 -20.40 2.79 -6.38
CA ALA A 8 -19.44 1.72 -6.12
C ALA A 8 -18.01 2.14 -6.49
N GLU A 9 -17.85 2.85 -7.61
CA GLU A 9 -16.55 3.35 -8.07
C GLU A 9 -15.98 4.42 -7.12
N VAL A 10 -16.83 5.32 -6.62
CA VAL A 10 -16.44 6.31 -5.60
C VAL A 10 -16.06 5.62 -4.28
N ASN A 11 -16.85 4.64 -3.83
CA ASN A 11 -16.54 3.90 -2.60
C ASN A 11 -15.24 3.11 -2.71
N ASN A 12 -14.97 2.49 -3.86
CA ASN A 12 -13.71 1.79 -4.10
C ASN A 12 -12.52 2.76 -4.06
N LYS A 13 -12.66 3.95 -4.64
CA LYS A 13 -11.60 4.97 -4.59
C LYS A 13 -11.29 5.42 -3.15
N ILE A 14 -12.33 5.66 -2.34
CA ILE A 14 -12.17 6.04 -0.93
C ILE A 14 -11.47 4.92 -0.15
N LEU A 15 -11.88 3.67 -0.37
CA LEU A 15 -11.24 2.50 0.26
C LEU A 15 -9.76 2.40 -0.10
N LEU A 16 -9.40 2.56 -1.37
CA LEU A 16 -8.01 2.46 -1.82
C LEU A 16 -7.13 3.58 -1.24
N GLU A 17 -7.63 4.80 -1.15
CA GLU A 17 -6.92 5.91 -0.51
C GLU A 17 -6.76 5.69 1.01
N SER A 18 -7.74 5.08 1.67
CA SER A 18 -7.63 4.70 3.08
C SER A 18 -6.53 3.65 3.27
N ILE A 19 -6.56 2.56 2.51
CA ILE A 19 -5.55 1.49 2.56
C ILE A 19 -4.15 2.06 2.32
N LYS A 20 -4.00 2.91 1.30
CA LYS A 20 -2.74 3.58 0.99
C LYS A 20 -2.24 4.42 2.16
N SER A 21 -3.12 5.21 2.78
CA SER A 21 -2.78 6.09 3.90
C SER A 21 -2.36 5.30 5.13
N ASP A 22 -3.08 4.23 5.47
CA ASP A 22 -2.79 3.37 6.62
C ASP A 22 -1.43 2.68 6.47
N ILE A 23 -1.15 2.12 5.29
CA ILE A 23 0.14 1.48 5.01
C ILE A 23 1.26 2.52 5.03
N GLN A 24 1.04 3.71 4.46
CA GLN A 24 2.05 4.76 4.50
C GLN A 24 2.38 5.18 5.93
N LEU A 25 1.37 5.28 6.79
CA LEU A 25 1.55 5.60 8.21
C LEU A 25 2.37 4.51 8.92
N GLN A 26 1.98 3.24 8.78
CA GLN A 26 2.69 2.12 9.40
C GLN A 26 4.15 2.01 8.93
N LEU A 27 4.41 2.16 7.64
CA LEU A 27 5.78 2.14 7.10
C LEU A 27 6.62 3.29 7.66
N LYS A 28 6.04 4.48 7.78
CA LYS A 28 6.71 5.64 8.38
C LYS A 28 7.02 5.42 9.86
N GLU A 29 6.10 4.83 10.63
CA GLU A 29 6.30 4.47 12.04
C GLU A 29 7.42 3.44 12.21
N LEU A 30 7.58 2.52 11.25
CA LEU A 30 8.69 1.57 11.18
C LEU A 30 10.01 2.20 10.69
N GLY A 31 10.05 3.50 10.41
CA GLY A 31 11.22 4.20 9.87
C GLY A 31 11.55 3.85 8.42
N VAL A 32 10.62 3.20 7.71
CA VAL A 32 10.77 2.85 6.29
C VAL A 32 10.41 4.06 5.45
N THR A 33 11.37 4.55 4.67
CA THR A 33 11.10 5.59 3.68
C THR A 33 10.58 4.93 2.40
N THR A 34 9.42 5.36 1.92
CA THR A 34 8.85 4.89 0.65
C THR A 34 9.15 5.87 -0.48
N SER A 35 9.40 5.35 -1.69
CA SER A 35 9.48 6.15 -2.92
C SER A 35 8.10 6.33 -3.58
N GLY A 36 7.15 5.46 -3.24
CA GLY A 36 5.77 5.54 -3.71
C GLY A 36 4.96 4.35 -3.20
N ILE A 37 3.65 4.54 -3.06
CA ILE A 37 2.69 3.47 -2.73
C ILE A 37 1.55 3.60 -3.74
N ASN A 38 1.30 2.52 -4.47
CA ASN A 38 0.20 2.41 -5.41
C ASN A 38 -0.71 1.27 -5.00
N VAL A 39 -2.02 1.53 -4.97
CA VAL A 39 -3.04 0.53 -4.64
C VAL A 39 -4.07 0.56 -5.75
N GLU A 40 -4.24 -0.56 -6.42
CA GLU A 40 -5.17 -0.72 -7.53
C GLU A 40 -6.15 -1.83 -7.22
N MET A 41 -7.39 -1.66 -7.66
CA MET A 41 -8.44 -2.67 -7.50
C MET A 41 -9.07 -2.94 -8.85
N ASN A 42 -9.21 -4.22 -9.18
CA ASN A 42 -10.07 -4.68 -10.26
C ASN A 42 -11.18 -5.57 -9.68
N SER A 43 -12.02 -6.12 -10.55
CA SER A 43 -13.16 -6.94 -10.14
C SER A 43 -12.81 -8.25 -9.41
N LYS A 44 -11.53 -8.65 -9.37
CA LYS A 44 -11.07 -9.94 -8.84
C LYS A 44 -10.01 -9.82 -7.75
N ASN A 45 -9.21 -8.76 -7.75
CA ASN A 45 -8.13 -8.59 -6.78
C ASN A 45 -7.84 -7.12 -6.46
N ILE A 46 -7.17 -6.94 -5.32
CA ILE A 46 -6.51 -5.70 -4.92
C ILE A 46 -5.01 -5.95 -5.06
N SER A 47 -4.32 -5.05 -5.77
CA SER A 47 -2.89 -5.08 -5.97
C SER A 47 -2.24 -3.91 -5.23
N LEU A 48 -1.26 -4.21 -4.39
CA LEU A 48 -0.50 -3.23 -3.61
C LEU A 48 0.96 -3.27 -4.06
N ASN A 49 1.46 -2.13 -4.53
CA ASN A 49 2.86 -1.97 -4.91
C ASN A 49 3.50 -0.86 -4.06
N ILE A 50 4.56 -1.22 -3.33
CA ILE A 50 5.28 -0.33 -2.42
C ILE A 50 6.72 -0.23 -2.89
N GLY A 51 7.10 0.95 -3.36
CA GLY A 51 8.50 1.29 -3.58
C GLY A 51 9.14 1.65 -2.24
N ILE A 52 10.13 0.87 -1.79
CA ILE A 52 10.89 1.16 -0.58
C ILE A 52 12.22 1.81 -0.99
N ARG A 53 12.51 2.98 -0.39
CA ARG A 53 13.79 3.67 -0.53
C ARG A 53 14.60 3.47 0.73
N CYS A 54 15.56 2.55 0.70
CA CYS A 54 16.53 2.43 1.80
C CYS A 54 17.52 3.60 1.77
N LEU A 55 17.53 4.40 2.82
CA LEU A 55 18.50 5.49 3.00
C LEU A 55 19.76 5.07 3.80
N SER A 56 19.98 3.78 4.07
CA SER A 56 21.13 3.34 4.88
C SER A 56 22.32 2.87 4.03
N ARG A 57 23.52 3.40 4.34
CA ARG A 57 24.83 2.90 3.89
C ARG A 57 25.18 1.49 4.42
N ARG A 58 24.26 0.79 5.08
CA ARG A 58 24.42 -0.57 5.63
C ARG A 58 23.04 -1.20 5.80
N LEU A 59 22.60 -1.93 4.80
CA LEU A 59 21.55 -2.94 4.96
C LEU A 59 22.17 -4.08 5.80
N ARG A 60 21.92 -4.10 7.11
CA ARG A 60 22.11 -5.34 7.88
C ARG A 60 20.97 -6.27 7.50
N GLN A 61 21.29 -7.29 6.70
CA GLN A 61 20.39 -8.38 6.39
C GLN A 61 20.08 -9.13 7.68
N LEU A 62 18.90 -8.88 8.25
CA LEU A 62 18.36 -9.72 9.32
C LEU A 62 17.72 -10.94 8.64
N GLN A 63 18.45 -12.05 8.61
CA GLN A 63 17.87 -13.34 8.28
C GLN A 63 16.97 -13.77 9.44
N PHE A 64 15.66 -13.83 9.19
CA PHE A 64 14.74 -14.52 10.07
C PHE A 64 14.82 -16.01 9.73
N ASN A 65 15.49 -16.80 10.58
CA ASN A 65 15.32 -18.25 10.59
C ASN A 65 13.96 -18.54 11.21
N ALA A 66 13.00 -18.94 10.38
CA ALA A 66 11.79 -19.61 10.86
C ALA A 66 12.17 -21.07 11.13
N ASN A 67 12.52 -21.38 12.38
CA ASN A 67 12.48 -22.75 12.90
C ASN A 67 11.11 -23.00 13.53
#